data_AF-F9YTE9-F1
#
_entry.id   AF-F9YTE9-F1
#
_cell.length_a   1.000
_cell.length_b   1.000
_cell.length_c   1.000
_cell.angle_alpha   90.00
_cell.angle_beta   90.00
_cell.angle_gamma   90.00
#
_symmetry.space_group_name_H-M   'P 1'
#
loop_
_entity.id
_entity.type
_entity.pdbx_description
1 polymer ?
#
loop_
_entity_poly.entity_id
_entity_poly.type
_entity_poly.pdbx_seq_one_letter_code
_entity_poly.pdbx_strand_id
1 'polypeptide(L)'
;MNKTIAQYNEVISQCKQLFVSKMTDYGSAWRILRLPSLTDQIFIKAQRIRGLQENKPRKIQEDETAEFVGIVNYSAMALIQIEKGVAQQPDLNTQQATQWYDKVVEQTRQLMEDKNHDYGEAWRDMRVSSLTDLILQKLLRVKQIENNQGKTLVSEGIAANYQDILNYAVFALIHLNENK
;
A
#
# COMPACT_ATOMS: atom_id res chain seq x y z
N MET A 1 7.81 -14.78 -13.56
CA MET A 1 8.62 -13.55 -13.47
C MET A 1 8.30 -12.47 -14.51
N ASN A 2 8.62 -12.61 -15.81
CA ASN A 2 8.37 -11.51 -16.78
C ASN A 2 6.91 -11.03 -16.83
N LYS A 3 5.92 -11.93 -16.75
CA LYS A 3 4.50 -11.58 -16.67
C LYS A 3 4.17 -10.80 -15.38
N THR A 4 4.66 -11.26 -14.24
CA THR A 4 4.46 -10.61 -12.93
C THR A 4 4.99 -9.20 -12.90
N ILE A 5 6.23 -9.00 -13.37
CA ILE A 5 6.85 -7.68 -13.40
C ILE A 5 6.04 -6.73 -14.28
N ALA A 6 5.59 -7.19 -15.46
CA ALA A 6 4.75 -6.39 -16.34
C ALA A 6 3.42 -5.97 -15.66
N GLN A 7 2.71 -6.91 -15.04
CA GLN A 7 1.44 -6.64 -14.35
C GLN A 7 1.62 -5.75 -13.11
N TYR A 8 2.70 -5.96 -12.35
CA TYR A 8 3.06 -5.12 -11.22
C TYR A 8 3.30 -3.68 -11.67
N ASN A 9 4.09 -3.49 -12.72
CA ASN A 9 4.38 -2.17 -13.28
C ASN A 9 3.13 -1.48 -13.83
N GLU A 10 2.21 -2.23 -14.45
CA GLU A 10 0.94 -1.70 -14.92
C GLU A 10 0.08 -1.17 -13.76
N VAL A 11 -0.09 -1.97 -12.69
CA VAL A 11 -0.84 -1.55 -11.49
C VAL A 11 -0.19 -0.34 -10.82
N ILE A 12 1.14 -0.35 -10.67
CA ILE A 12 1.89 0.78 -10.11
C ILE A 12 1.70 2.04 -10.96
N SER A 13 1.73 1.93 -12.28
CA SER A 13 1.53 3.06 -13.19
C SER A 13 0.16 3.72 -12.96
N GLN A 14 -0.90 2.92 -12.81
CA GLN A 14 -2.25 3.43 -12.50
C GLN A 14 -2.30 4.12 -11.13
N CYS A 15 -1.69 3.52 -10.11
CA CYS A 15 -1.64 4.09 -8.75
C CYS A 15 -0.86 5.42 -8.74
N LYS A 16 0.29 5.45 -9.42
CA LYS A 16 1.17 6.61 -9.58
C LYS A 16 0.46 7.74 -10.32
N GLN A 17 -0.29 7.44 -11.39
CA GLN A 17 -1.05 8.45 -12.12
C GLN A 17 -2.00 9.19 -11.18
N LEU A 18 -2.77 8.46 -10.36
CA LEU A 18 -3.66 9.08 -9.38
C LEU A 18 -2.90 9.89 -8.32
N PHE A 19 -1.75 9.40 -7.85
CA PHE A 19 -0.89 10.13 -6.91
C PHE A 19 -0.41 11.45 -7.51
N VAL A 20 0.08 11.44 -8.75
CA VAL A 20 0.58 12.63 -9.47
C VAL A 20 -0.55 13.62 -9.76
N SER A 21 -1.74 13.15 -10.15
CA SER A 21 -2.92 14.01 -10.31
C SER A 21 -3.26 14.72 -9.00
N LYS A 22 -3.35 13.99 -7.88
CA LYS A 22 -3.62 14.60 -6.56
C LYS A 22 -2.54 15.58 -6.12
N MET A 23 -1.27 15.27 -6.40
CA MET A 23 -0.15 16.18 -6.17
C MET A 23 -0.27 17.47 -6.98
N THR A 24 -0.83 17.38 -8.20
CA THR A 24 -1.05 18.55 -9.07
C THR A 24 -2.20 19.41 -8.55
N ASP A 25 -3.28 18.79 -8.07
CA ASP A 25 -4.46 19.50 -7.59
C ASP A 25 -4.25 20.18 -6.23
N TYR A 26 -3.58 19.51 -5.29
CA TYR A 26 -3.52 19.93 -3.88
C TYR A 26 -2.11 19.97 -3.28
N GLY A 27 -1.07 19.76 -4.09
CA GLY A 27 0.31 19.73 -3.63
C GLY A 27 0.59 18.59 -2.63
N SER A 28 1.65 18.76 -1.84
CA SER A 28 2.11 17.77 -0.86
C SER A 28 1.44 17.92 0.52
N ALA A 29 0.15 18.25 0.58
CA ALA A 29 -0.60 18.41 1.84
C ALA A 29 -0.46 17.21 2.79
N TRP A 30 -0.31 16.00 2.24
CA TRP A 30 -0.12 14.77 3.01
C TRP A 30 1.18 14.73 3.84
N ARG A 31 2.16 15.59 3.56
CA ARG A 31 3.48 15.61 4.25
C ARG A 31 3.42 16.00 5.73
N ILE A 32 2.31 16.58 6.17
CA ILE A 32 2.06 16.87 7.59
C ILE A 32 1.50 15.67 8.35
N LEU A 33 1.07 14.61 7.63
CA LEU A 33 0.47 13.44 8.26
C LEU A 33 1.55 12.66 9.01
N ARG A 34 1.28 12.42 10.29
CA ARG A 34 2.07 11.51 11.11
C ARG A 34 1.84 10.07 10.66
N LEU A 35 2.81 9.20 10.95
CA LEU A 35 2.72 7.78 10.57
C LEU A 35 1.42 7.10 11.05
N PRO A 36 0.94 7.28 12.30
CA PRO A 36 -0.32 6.68 12.74
C PRO A 36 -1.53 7.13 11.92
N SER A 37 -1.54 8.38 11.44
CA SER A 37 -2.62 8.88 10.60
C SER A 37 -2.63 8.19 9.24
N LEU A 38 -1.45 7.89 8.67
CA LEU A 38 -1.35 7.10 7.44
C LEU A 38 -1.74 5.64 7.70
N THR A 39 -1.33 5.04 8.82
CA THR A 39 -1.78 3.72 9.26
C THR A 39 -3.31 3.64 9.31
N ASP A 40 -3.96 4.65 9.89
CA ASP A 40 -5.41 4.72 10.01
C ASP A 40 -6.11 4.88 8.66
N GLN A 41 -5.55 5.69 7.74
CA GLN A 41 -6.09 5.81 6.39
C GLN A 41 -6.09 4.46 5.67
N ILE A 42 -5.00 3.70 5.77
CA ILE A 42 -4.91 2.37 5.15
C ILE A 42 -5.89 1.40 5.83
N PHE A 43 -5.99 1.45 7.16
CA PHE A 43 -6.92 0.61 7.93
C PHE A 43 -8.39 0.85 7.56
N ILE A 44 -8.82 2.09 7.39
CA ILE A 44 -10.19 2.42 6.97
C ILE A 44 -10.50 1.77 5.61
N LYS A 45 -9.56 1.84 4.66
CA LYS A 45 -9.70 1.24 3.33
C LYS A 45 -9.78 -0.28 3.40
N ALA A 46 -8.85 -0.91 4.12
CA ALA A 46 -8.84 -2.35 4.30
C ALA A 46 -10.11 -2.87 5.00
N GLN A 47 -10.62 -2.16 6.00
CA GLN A 47 -11.90 -2.48 6.64
C GLN A 47 -13.08 -2.34 5.69
N ARG A 48 -13.10 -1.31 4.83
CA ARG A 48 -14.13 -1.15 3.80
C ARG A 48 -14.10 -2.31 2.83
N ILE A 49 -12.91 -2.71 2.34
CA ILE A 49 -12.76 -3.88 1.47
C ILE A 49 -13.31 -5.14 2.14
N ARG A 50 -12.91 -5.43 3.39
CA ARG A 50 -13.44 -6.60 4.11
C ARG A 50 -14.96 -6.53 4.27
N GLY A 51 -15.50 -5.38 4.64
CA GLY A 51 -16.94 -5.16 4.75
C GLY A 51 -17.67 -5.35 3.43
N LEU A 52 -17.07 -4.94 2.32
CA LEU A 52 -17.57 -5.28 0.99
C LEU A 52 -17.56 -6.81 0.84
N GLN A 53 -16.43 -7.48 0.99
CA GLN A 53 -16.26 -8.92 0.77
C GLN A 53 -17.22 -9.80 1.60
N GLU A 54 -17.53 -9.42 2.84
CA GLU A 54 -18.40 -10.17 3.76
C GLU A 54 -19.90 -9.90 3.56
N ASN A 55 -20.30 -8.66 3.27
CA ASN A 55 -21.72 -8.31 3.21
C ASN A 55 -22.36 -8.70 1.87
N LYS A 56 -23.13 -9.80 1.86
CA LYS A 56 -24.00 -10.20 0.74
C LYS A 56 -25.42 -10.53 1.24
N PRO A 57 -26.49 -10.10 0.54
CA PRO A 57 -26.52 -9.36 -0.73
C PRO A 57 -26.29 -7.85 -0.56
N ARG A 58 -25.61 -7.22 -1.52
CA ARG A 58 -25.38 -5.78 -1.54
C ARG A 58 -26.46 -5.04 -2.31
N LYS A 59 -26.84 -3.85 -1.84
CA LYS A 59 -27.76 -2.93 -2.55
C LYS A 59 -27.06 -2.17 -3.68
N ILE A 60 -25.74 -1.97 -3.60
CA ILE A 60 -24.90 -1.30 -4.60
C ILE A 60 -23.71 -2.21 -4.90
N GLN A 61 -23.44 -2.48 -6.19
CA GLN A 61 -22.21 -3.17 -6.61
C GLN A 61 -21.06 -2.15 -6.62
N GLU A 62 -20.48 -1.91 -5.45
CA GLU A 62 -19.23 -1.13 -5.36
C GLU A 62 -18.01 -2.03 -5.61
N ASP A 63 -17.10 -1.55 -6.47
CA ASP A 63 -15.80 -2.16 -6.78
C ASP A 63 -14.78 -1.80 -5.69
N GLU A 64 -14.09 -2.80 -5.15
CA GLU A 64 -13.05 -2.64 -4.14
C GLU A 64 -11.69 -2.18 -4.70
N THR A 65 -11.55 -2.15 -6.03
CA THR A 65 -10.34 -1.71 -6.76
C THR A 65 -9.86 -0.32 -6.28
N ALA A 66 -10.77 0.65 -6.13
CA ALA A 66 -10.42 2.00 -5.72
C ALA A 66 -9.82 2.05 -4.30
N GLU A 67 -10.23 1.14 -3.42
CA GLU A 67 -9.71 1.06 -2.06
C GLU A 67 -8.31 0.45 -2.04
N PHE A 68 -8.05 -0.59 -2.84
CA PHE A 68 -6.70 -1.13 -2.99
C PHE A 68 -5.72 -0.12 -3.59
N VAL A 69 -6.13 0.66 -4.59
CA VAL A 69 -5.30 1.78 -5.13
C VAL A 69 -4.97 2.79 -4.02
N GLY A 70 -5.94 3.08 -3.15
CA GLY A 70 -5.72 3.92 -1.99
C GLY A 70 -4.71 3.32 -1.01
N ILE A 71 -4.78 2.01 -0.73
CA ILE A 71 -3.82 1.31 0.13
C ILE A 71 -2.40 1.40 -0.43
N VAL A 72 -2.21 1.21 -1.74
CA VAL A 72 -0.90 1.37 -2.39
C VAL A 72 -0.35 2.78 -2.17
N ASN A 73 -1.14 3.81 -2.47
CA ASN A 73 -0.67 5.19 -2.39
C ASN A 73 -0.41 5.67 -0.96
N TYR A 74 -1.26 5.30 0.02
CA TYR A 74 -1.00 5.64 1.42
C TYR A 74 0.19 4.87 2.00
N SER A 75 0.42 3.63 1.57
CA SER A 75 1.61 2.86 1.96
C SER A 75 2.89 3.49 1.40
N ALA A 76 2.87 3.94 0.14
CA ALA A 76 3.99 4.69 -0.44
C ALA A 76 4.24 6.01 0.32
N MET A 77 3.19 6.76 0.67
CA MET A 77 3.33 7.96 1.51
C MET A 77 3.94 7.64 2.88
N ALA A 78 3.54 6.53 3.52
CA ALA A 78 4.08 6.09 4.80
C ALA A 78 5.57 5.73 4.70
N LEU A 79 5.98 5.05 3.64
CA LEU A 79 7.39 4.74 3.37
C LEU A 79 8.22 6.02 3.15
N ILE A 80 7.71 6.97 2.37
CA ILE A 80 8.36 8.28 2.20
C ILE A 80 8.47 9.02 3.55
N GLN A 81 7.41 8.94 4.38
CA GLN A 81 7.42 9.54 5.70
C GLN A 81 8.48 8.93 6.64
N ILE A 82 8.70 7.63 6.56
CA ILE A 82 9.72 6.92 7.33
C ILE A 82 11.12 7.38 6.92
N GLU A 83 11.39 7.51 5.61
CA GLU A 83 12.71 7.92 5.13
C GLU A 83 12.99 9.42 5.28
N LYS A 84 12.02 10.28 4.96
CA LYS A 84 12.20 11.74 4.90
C LYS A 84 11.82 12.45 6.19
N GLY A 85 11.07 11.79 7.08
CA GLY A 85 10.46 12.41 8.26
C GLY A 85 9.22 13.24 7.93
N VAL A 86 8.47 13.62 8.97
CA VAL A 86 7.24 14.44 8.91
C VAL A 86 7.60 15.91 8.75
N ALA A 87 6.97 16.57 7.78
CA ALA A 87 7.15 18.00 7.58
C ALA A 87 6.13 18.79 8.42
N GLN A 88 6.47 20.00 8.81
CA GLN A 88 5.53 20.90 9.50
C GLN A 88 4.54 21.57 8.54
N GLN A 89 4.90 21.63 7.26
CA GLN A 89 4.10 22.19 6.17
C GLN A 89 4.44 21.45 4.86
N PRO A 90 3.59 21.53 3.82
CA PRO A 90 3.89 20.92 2.52
C PRO A 90 5.24 21.40 1.99
N ASP A 91 6.16 20.46 1.73
CA ASP A 91 7.58 20.73 1.45
C ASP A 91 8.08 20.13 0.13
N LEU A 92 7.21 19.46 -0.62
CA LEU A 92 7.55 18.83 -1.89
C LEU A 92 6.72 19.39 -3.04
N ASN A 93 7.37 19.68 -4.17
CA ASN A 93 6.68 19.87 -5.44
C ASN A 93 6.34 18.51 -6.08
N THR A 94 5.52 18.52 -7.14
CA THR A 94 5.06 17.31 -7.83
C THR A 94 6.22 16.43 -8.33
N GLN A 95 7.26 17.03 -8.91
CA GLN A 95 8.40 16.29 -9.43
C GLN A 95 9.15 15.57 -8.30
N GLN A 96 9.45 16.27 -7.21
CA GLN A 96 10.15 15.69 -6.06
C GLN A 96 9.31 14.60 -5.39
N ALA A 97 8.01 14.83 -5.19
CA ALA A 97 7.11 13.82 -4.63
C ALA A 97 7.04 12.56 -5.51
N THR A 98 7.07 12.73 -6.83
CA THR A 98 7.09 11.63 -7.81
C THR A 98 8.39 10.84 -7.72
N GLN A 99 9.55 11.51 -7.61
CA GLN A 99 10.84 10.84 -7.42
C GLN A 99 10.89 10.03 -6.12
N TRP A 100 10.34 10.57 -5.03
CA TRP A 100 10.20 9.85 -3.77
C TRP A 100 9.28 8.63 -3.89
N TYR A 101 8.15 8.78 -4.58
CA TYR A 101 7.23 7.68 -4.87
C TYR A 101 7.94 6.56 -5.65
N ASP A 102 8.63 6.90 -6.72
CA ASP A 102 9.36 5.93 -7.55
C ASP A 102 10.42 5.19 -6.75
N LYS A 103 11.17 5.90 -5.89
CA LYS A 103 12.17 5.30 -5.02
C LYS A 103 11.58 4.24 -4.09
N VAL A 104 10.51 4.57 -3.35
CA VAL A 104 9.94 3.64 -2.36
C VAL A 104 9.22 2.46 -3.02
N VAL A 105 8.60 2.68 -4.17
CA VAL A 105 7.98 1.61 -4.95
C VAL A 105 9.03 0.67 -5.52
N GLU A 106 10.16 1.20 -6.00
CA GLU A 106 11.25 0.38 -6.51
C GLU A 106 11.88 -0.50 -5.42
N GLN A 107 12.13 0.07 -4.24
CA GLN A 107 12.58 -0.71 -3.07
C GLN A 107 11.58 -1.82 -2.70
N THR A 108 10.28 -1.51 -2.78
CA THR A 108 9.21 -2.47 -2.45
C THR A 108 9.07 -3.57 -3.51
N ARG A 109 9.26 -3.21 -4.79
CA ARG A 109 9.31 -4.15 -5.92
C ARG A 109 10.50 -5.09 -5.79
N GLN A 110 11.69 -4.58 -5.43
CA GLN A 110 12.87 -5.41 -5.20
C GLN A 110 12.62 -6.43 -4.09
N LEU A 111 12.05 -6.00 -2.96
CA LEU A 111 11.67 -6.92 -1.87
C LEU A 111 10.70 -8.02 -2.34
N MET A 112 9.73 -7.66 -3.19
CA MET A 112 8.79 -8.63 -3.77
C MET A 112 9.50 -9.63 -4.68
N GLU A 113 10.45 -9.18 -5.49
CA GLU A 113 11.22 -10.05 -6.38
C GLU A 113 12.13 -11.00 -5.61
N ASP A 114 12.81 -10.51 -4.58
CA ASP A 114 13.63 -11.32 -3.67
C ASP A 114 12.76 -12.40 -3.00
N LYS A 115 11.57 -12.03 -2.48
CA LYS A 115 10.64 -13.00 -1.90
C LYS A 115 10.09 -14.00 -2.92
N ASN A 116 9.78 -13.56 -4.13
CA ASN A 116 9.30 -14.47 -5.18
C ASN A 116 10.41 -15.43 -5.65
N HIS A 117 11.68 -15.03 -5.56
CA HIS A 117 12.80 -15.94 -5.81
C HIS A 117 12.86 -17.05 -4.74
N ASP A 118 12.71 -16.69 -3.47
CA ASP A 118 12.82 -17.62 -2.34
C ASP A 118 11.59 -18.54 -2.17
N TYR A 119 10.38 -18.01 -2.38
CA TYR A 119 9.11 -18.70 -2.08
C TYR A 119 8.25 -19.00 -3.32
N GLY A 120 8.72 -18.65 -4.51
CA GLY A 120 7.91 -18.66 -5.73
C GLY A 120 6.82 -17.58 -5.74
N GLU A 121 5.97 -17.60 -6.76
CA GLU A 121 4.85 -16.66 -6.91
C GLU A 121 3.57 -17.14 -6.20
N ALA A 122 3.69 -17.68 -4.98
CA ALA A 122 2.57 -18.33 -4.25
C ALA A 122 1.33 -17.45 -4.06
N TRP A 123 1.51 -16.13 -4.07
CA TRP A 123 0.41 -15.15 -4.03
C TRP A 123 -0.54 -15.26 -5.23
N ARG A 124 -0.09 -15.85 -6.35
CA ARG A 124 -0.91 -16.12 -7.55
C ARG A 124 -2.06 -17.08 -7.29
N ASP A 125 -1.92 -17.96 -6.31
CA ASP A 125 -2.96 -18.93 -5.95
C ASP A 125 -3.82 -18.45 -4.76
N MET A 126 -3.52 -17.26 -4.24
CA MET A 126 -4.25 -16.68 -3.11
C MET A 126 -5.55 -16.01 -3.54
N ARG A 127 -6.54 -16.03 -2.65
CA ARG A 127 -7.78 -15.28 -2.82
C ARG A 127 -7.55 -13.80 -2.51
N VAL A 128 -8.28 -12.92 -3.20
CA VAL A 128 -8.26 -11.47 -2.91
C VAL A 128 -8.65 -11.19 -1.44
N SER A 129 -9.61 -11.93 -0.88
CA SER A 129 -9.97 -11.79 0.54
C SER A 129 -8.83 -12.19 1.49
N SER A 130 -8.04 -13.20 1.16
CA SER A 130 -6.86 -13.58 1.95
C SER A 130 -5.79 -12.49 1.92
N LEU A 131 -5.62 -11.80 0.79
CA LEU A 131 -4.72 -10.63 0.70
C LEU A 131 -5.24 -9.47 1.55
N THR A 132 -6.55 -9.21 1.56
CA THR A 132 -7.18 -8.23 2.47
C THR A 132 -6.90 -8.55 3.94
N ASP A 133 -7.05 -9.81 4.35
CA ASP A 133 -6.79 -10.24 5.73
C ASP A 133 -5.33 -10.09 6.12
N LEU A 134 -4.39 -10.40 5.21
CA LEU A 134 -2.95 -10.18 5.44
C LEU A 134 -2.63 -8.69 5.61
N ILE A 135 -3.25 -7.81 4.82
CA ILE A 135 -3.12 -6.36 4.98
C ILE A 135 -3.61 -5.92 6.36
N LEU A 136 -4.81 -6.37 6.77
CA LEU A 136 -5.37 -6.06 8.09
C LEU A 136 -4.48 -6.56 9.23
N GLN A 137 -3.95 -7.77 9.13
CA GLN A 137 -3.04 -8.36 10.11
C GLN A 137 -1.75 -7.52 10.25
N LYS A 138 -1.15 -7.09 9.13
CA LYS A 138 0.04 -6.23 9.13
C LYS A 138 -0.25 -4.85 9.72
N LEU A 139 -1.41 -4.25 9.40
CA LEU A 139 -1.83 -2.98 9.98
C LEU A 139 -1.99 -3.05 11.50
N LEU A 140 -2.64 -4.11 12.01
CA LEU A 140 -2.76 -4.31 13.46
C LEU A 140 -1.38 -4.45 14.13
N ARG A 141 -0.42 -5.10 13.46
CA ARG A 141 0.97 -5.17 13.92
C ARG A 141 1.64 -3.79 13.94
N VAL A 142 1.51 -3.00 12.88
CA VAL A 142 2.06 -1.63 12.82
C VAL A 142 1.51 -0.77 13.95
N LYS A 143 0.18 -0.77 14.16
CA LYS A 143 -0.46 -0.03 15.27
C LYS A 143 0.10 -0.44 16.62
N GLN A 144 0.35 -1.74 16.85
CA GLN A 144 0.94 -2.20 18.10
C GLN A 144 2.37 -1.67 18.28
N ILE A 145 3.18 -1.66 17.21
CA ILE A 145 4.54 -1.12 17.25
C ILE A 145 4.51 0.39 17.53
N GLU A 146 3.61 1.13 16.88
CA GLU A 146 3.42 2.57 17.10
C GLU A 146 2.99 2.87 18.54
N ASN A 147 2.03 2.12 19.08
CA ASN A 147 1.59 2.24 20.48
C ASN A 147 2.70 1.94 21.48
N ASN A 148 3.62 1.02 21.13
CA ASN A 148 4.80 0.71 21.93
C ASN A 148 5.96 1.69 21.71
N GLN A 149 5.74 2.81 21.00
CA GLN A 149 6.77 3.81 20.68
C GLN A 149 7.99 3.18 19.96
N GLY A 150 7.75 2.19 19.09
CA GLY A 150 8.79 1.45 18.38
C GLY A 150 9.53 0.39 19.22
N LYS A 151 9.22 0.25 20.52
CA LYS A 151 9.84 -0.77 21.37
C LYS A 151 9.28 -2.15 21.03
N THR A 152 10.15 -3.01 20.50
CA THR A 152 9.83 -4.40 20.17
C THR A 152 10.98 -5.30 20.60
N LEU A 153 10.66 -6.50 21.10
CA LEU A 153 11.67 -7.50 21.46
C LEU A 153 12.27 -8.16 20.20
N VAL A 154 11.43 -8.38 19.20
CA VAL A 154 11.76 -8.91 17.87
C VAL A 154 10.80 -8.23 16.88
N SER A 155 11.32 -7.47 15.92
CA SER A 155 10.48 -6.86 14.87
C SER A 155 11.28 -6.64 13.59
N GLU A 156 10.62 -6.93 12.46
CA GLU A 156 11.11 -6.68 11.09
C GLU A 156 11.13 -5.18 10.72
N GLY A 157 10.79 -4.29 11.66
CA GLY A 157 10.70 -2.84 11.44
C GLY A 157 9.36 -2.41 10.83
N ILE A 158 8.98 -1.15 11.05
CA ILE A 158 7.69 -0.63 10.55
C ILE A 158 7.67 -0.57 9.01
N ALA A 159 8.79 -0.21 8.38
CA ALA A 159 8.90 -0.11 6.92
C ALA A 159 8.57 -1.42 6.20
N ALA A 160 9.12 -2.55 6.65
CA ALA A 160 8.86 -3.86 6.06
C ALA A 160 7.36 -4.22 6.06
N ASN A 161 6.62 -3.81 7.10
CA ASN A 161 5.18 -4.04 7.16
C ASN A 161 4.43 -3.20 6.10
N TYR A 162 4.83 -1.96 5.86
CA TYR A 162 4.24 -1.13 4.80
C TYR A 162 4.57 -1.64 3.40
N GLN A 163 5.79 -2.14 3.19
CA GLN A 163 6.18 -2.76 1.92
C GLN A 163 5.34 -4.01 1.63
N ASP A 164 5.12 -4.87 2.64
CA ASP A 164 4.24 -6.03 2.53
C ASP A 164 2.79 -5.62 2.23
N ILE A 165 2.25 -4.63 2.94
CA ILE A 165 0.90 -4.10 2.70
C ILE A 165 0.75 -3.58 1.25
N LEU A 166 1.75 -2.84 0.76
CA LEU A 166 1.76 -2.34 -0.61
C LEU A 166 1.76 -3.50 -1.60
N ASN A 167 2.65 -4.48 -1.43
CA ASN A 167 2.73 -5.66 -2.30
C ASN A 167 1.43 -6.46 -2.32
N TYR A 168 0.81 -6.72 -1.15
CA TYR A 168 -0.47 -7.43 -1.10
C TYR A 168 -1.60 -6.67 -1.79
N ALA A 169 -1.62 -5.33 -1.70
CA ALA A 169 -2.59 -4.53 -2.41
C ALA A 169 -2.36 -4.56 -3.93
N VAL A 170 -1.11 -4.54 -4.39
CA VAL A 170 -0.79 -4.72 -5.82
C VAL A 170 -1.21 -6.10 -6.30
N PHE A 171 -0.92 -7.16 -5.54
CA PHE A 171 -1.36 -8.52 -5.89
C PHE A 171 -2.87 -8.63 -6.01
N ALA A 172 -3.62 -8.02 -5.09
CA ALA A 172 -5.08 -7.99 -5.14
C ALA A 172 -5.58 -7.27 -6.41
N LEU A 173 -4.96 -6.15 -6.79
CA LEU A 173 -5.29 -5.44 -8.03
C LEU A 173 -4.99 -6.26 -9.28
N ILE A 174 -3.87 -7.00 -9.29
CA ILE A 174 -3.55 -7.93 -10.40
C ILE A 174 -4.65 -9.00 -10.53
N HIS A 175 -5.03 -9.64 -9.42
CA HIS A 175 -6.12 -10.62 -9.38
C HIS A 175 -7.44 -10.04 -9.88
N LEU A 176 -7.80 -8.84 -9.44
CA LEU A 176 -9.04 -8.18 -9.87
C LEU A 176 -9.01 -7.83 -11.36
N ASN A 177 -7.85 -7.50 -11.93
CA ASN A 177 -7.71 -7.22 -13.35
C ASN A 177 -7.71 -8.49 -14.23
N GLU A 178 -7.19 -9.61 -13.72
CA GLU A 178 -7.24 -10.90 -14.45
C GLU A 178 -8.65 -11.53 -14.46
N ASN A 179 -9.52 -11.14 -13.53
CA ASN A 179 -10.91 -11.64 -13.43
C ASN A 179 -11.95 -10.72 -14.08
N LYS A 180 -11.53 -9.63 -14.72
CA LYS A 180 -12.40 -8.75 -15.54
C LYS A 180 -12.50 -9.28 -16.97
#